data_AF-A0A850M5I2-F1
#
_entry.id   AF-A0A850M5I2-F1
#
_cell.length_a   1.000
_cell.length_b   1.000
_cell.length_c   1.000
_cell.angle_alpha   90.00
_cell.angle_beta   90.00
_cell.angle_gamma   90.00
#
_symmetry.space_group_name_H-M   'P 1'
#
loop_
_entity.id
_entity.type
_entity.pdbx_description
1 polymer ?
#
loop_
_entity_poly.entity_id
_entity_poly.type
_entity_poly.pdbx_seq_one_letter_code
_entity_poly.pdbx_strand_id
1 'polypeptide(L)'
;MQVDLWGFTNLMLRFIIIGAVFYIALMFFIKIRHARKAGRELSPFLGLGLFFLFYAMTCLFFEYLDYHANFLYMEYTEPIPTILYKGAILAAYCGMIGLVFFTERILGKTKFAFTIFNLGALSYGIFFLYEQADLQLLTYYTMPIPILFLVFTWAFILIIKTKGEIRRKMGVAFASLIGFSFFYILSIDLVKYNIAGWLGIEASLITSISYVGSLVSLLLLGFVFLSFETFTEFAWKDKMREIFIIYQNGISLFHYSFIEKASSDGADLITSGLTGVKDILMDMMETENPLKVFDHRDLKIIFEYGDHSTIVLVCEENLNIYHSKLALLMNDFEEYFQDALPNWTGDIELFRPARKLIEDVFV
;
A
#
# COMPACT_ATOMS: atom_id res chain seq x y z
N MET A 1 20.05 39.07 -23.88
CA MET A 1 19.81 37.99 -22.89
C MET A 1 18.57 37.24 -23.34
N GLN A 2 18.73 36.27 -24.26
CA GLN A 2 17.62 35.38 -24.60
C GLN A 2 17.44 34.46 -23.41
N VAL A 3 16.31 34.57 -22.71
CA VAL A 3 15.93 33.61 -21.68
C VAL A 3 15.79 32.27 -22.40
N ASP A 4 16.59 31.28 -22.00
CA ASP A 4 16.44 29.92 -22.50
C ASP A 4 15.06 29.40 -22.04
N LEU A 5 14.13 29.34 -23.00
CA LEU A 5 12.75 28.93 -22.76
C LEU A 5 12.70 27.50 -22.20
N TRP A 6 13.65 26.64 -22.58
CA TRP A 6 13.74 25.26 -22.07
C TRP A 6 14.19 25.23 -20.62
N GLY A 7 15.22 25.99 -20.27
CA GLY A 7 15.67 26.14 -18.88
C GLY A 7 14.55 26.59 -17.95
N PHE A 8 13.80 27.63 -18.35
CA PHE A 8 12.65 28.11 -17.58
C PHE A 8 11.53 27.06 -17.44
N THR A 9 11.19 26.38 -18.53
CA THR A 9 10.14 25.34 -18.53
C THR A 9 10.52 24.17 -17.62
N ASN A 10 11.78 23.72 -17.68
CA ASN A 10 12.28 22.65 -16.83
C ASN A 10 12.26 23.04 -15.35
N LEU A 11 12.68 24.26 -15.01
CA LEU A 11 12.63 24.78 -13.65
C LEU A 11 11.20 24.77 -13.10
N MET A 12 10.24 25.27 -13.89
CA MET A 12 8.82 25.24 -13.53
C MET A 12 8.31 23.82 -13.30
N LEU A 13 8.66 22.87 -14.16
CA LEU A 13 8.27 21.47 -14.00
C LEU A 13 8.85 20.85 -12.73
N ARG A 14 10.10 21.15 -12.36
CA ARG A 14 10.72 20.67 -11.12
C ARG A 14 9.98 21.20 -9.89
N PHE A 15 9.64 22.49 -9.85
CA PHE A 15 8.84 23.03 -8.74
C PHE A 15 7.45 22.41 -8.64
N ILE A 16 6.81 22.10 -9.77
CA ILE A 16 5.53 21.38 -9.79
C ILE A 16 5.70 19.97 -9.20
N ILE A 17 6.75 19.25 -9.57
CA ILE A 17 7.06 17.92 -9.01
C ILE A 17 7.29 18.01 -7.51
N ILE A 18 8.09 18.98 -7.03
CA ILE A 18 8.33 19.20 -5.60
C ILE A 18 7.02 19.45 -4.86
N GLY A 19 6.17 20.33 -5.41
CA GLY A 19 4.84 20.61 -4.85
C GLY A 19 3.96 19.36 -4.82
N ALA A 20 3.95 18.56 -5.89
CA ALA A 20 3.19 17.31 -5.97
C ALA A 20 3.68 16.27 -4.93
N VAL A 21 5.00 16.10 -4.78
CA VAL A 21 5.56 15.19 -3.78
C VAL A 21 5.22 15.66 -2.37
N PHE A 22 5.36 16.95 -2.09
CA PHE A 22 5.02 17.51 -0.78
C PHE A 22 3.52 17.34 -0.47
N TYR A 23 2.65 17.55 -1.46
CA TYR A 23 1.22 17.30 -1.33
C TYR A 23 0.92 15.82 -1.01
N ILE A 24 1.58 14.88 -1.70
CA ILE A 24 1.46 13.44 -1.41
C ILE A 24 1.91 13.14 0.03
N ALA A 25 3.01 13.73 0.50
CA ALA A 25 3.46 13.58 1.88
C ALA A 25 2.40 14.06 2.88
N LEU A 26 1.81 15.24 2.65
CA LEU A 26 0.73 15.78 3.50
C LEU A 26 -0.51 14.88 3.51
N MET A 27 -0.91 14.32 2.36
CA MET A 27 -2.02 13.37 2.29
C MET A 27 -1.79 12.16 3.19
N PHE A 28 -0.57 11.62 3.22
CA PHE A 28 -0.22 10.53 4.13
C PHE A 28 -0.34 10.95 5.60
N PHE A 29 0.16 12.13 5.98
CA PHE A 29 0.01 12.64 7.35
C PHE A 29 -1.45 12.88 7.77
N ILE A 30 -2.31 13.34 6.85
CA ILE A 30 -3.76 13.46 7.10
C ILE A 30 -4.38 12.07 7.33
N LYS A 31 -4.05 11.07 6.49
CA LYS A 31 -4.53 9.69 6.67
C LYS A 31 -4.06 9.08 7.99
N ILE A 32 -2.81 9.34 8.41
CA ILE A 32 -2.29 8.94 9.72
C ILE A 32 -3.15 9.55 10.85
N ARG A 33 -3.51 10.83 10.75
CA ARG A 33 -4.35 11.48 11.76
C ARG A 33 -5.74 10.82 11.86
N HIS A 34 -6.33 10.44 10.73
CA HIS A 34 -7.61 9.73 10.71
C HIS A 34 -7.48 8.30 11.24
N ALA A 35 -6.45 7.55 10.82
CA ALA A 35 -6.20 6.20 11.29
C ALA A 35 -5.95 6.14 12.82
N ARG A 36 -5.28 7.17 13.39
CA ARG A 36 -5.01 7.25 14.84
C ARG A 36 -6.30 7.45 15.64
N LYS A 37 -7.26 8.23 15.12
CA LYS A 37 -8.58 8.37 15.74
C LYS A 37 -9.37 7.06 15.71
N ALA A 38 -9.14 6.22 14.71
CA ALA A 38 -9.78 4.92 14.56
C ALA A 38 -9.04 3.77 15.27
N GLY A 39 -7.94 4.04 15.99
CA GLY A 39 -7.15 3.00 16.68
C GLY A 39 -6.42 2.03 15.73
N ARG A 40 -6.26 2.37 14.45
CA ARG A 40 -5.68 1.50 13.43
C ARG A 40 -4.14 1.59 13.40
N GLU A 41 -3.49 0.54 12.89
CA GLU A 41 -2.04 0.55 12.69
C GLU A 41 -1.60 1.61 11.67
N LEU A 42 -0.61 2.42 12.07
CA LEU A 42 -0.16 3.63 11.36
C LEU A 42 1.12 3.42 10.54
N SER A 43 1.75 2.26 10.69
CA SER A 43 3.15 2.02 10.31
C SER A 43 3.44 2.26 8.81
N PRO A 44 2.61 1.84 7.82
CA PRO A 44 2.99 1.97 6.42
C PRO A 44 2.86 3.41 5.91
N PHE A 45 1.77 4.09 6.31
CA PHE A 45 1.52 5.48 5.90
C PHE A 45 2.57 6.43 6.47
N LEU A 46 3.07 6.18 7.68
CA LEU A 46 4.12 6.99 8.29
C LEU A 46 5.44 6.87 7.54
N GLY A 47 5.84 5.66 7.14
CA GLY A 47 7.04 5.46 6.33
C GLY A 47 6.97 6.15 4.97
N LEU A 48 5.86 6.02 4.25
CA LEU A 48 5.64 6.70 2.97
C LEU A 48 5.57 8.22 3.13
N GLY A 49 4.86 8.72 4.14
CA GLY A 49 4.76 10.16 4.41
C GLY A 49 6.11 10.80 4.73
N LEU A 50 6.92 10.16 5.57
CA LEU A 50 8.28 10.61 5.86
C LEU A 50 9.17 10.55 4.62
N PHE A 51 9.11 9.46 3.84
CA PHE A 51 9.87 9.32 2.61
C PHE A 51 9.60 10.48 1.64
N PHE A 52 8.33 10.74 1.31
CA PHE A 52 7.99 11.82 0.38
C PHE A 52 8.32 13.21 0.93
N LEU A 53 8.17 13.43 2.25
CA LEU A 53 8.56 14.69 2.87
C LEU A 53 10.07 14.95 2.72
N PHE A 54 10.89 13.96 3.08
CA PHE A 54 12.33 14.05 2.97
C PHE A 54 12.82 14.10 1.53
N TYR A 55 12.13 13.43 0.60
CA TYR A 55 12.41 13.55 -0.83
C TYR A 55 12.12 14.96 -1.34
N ALA A 56 10.99 15.57 -0.97
CA ALA A 56 10.70 16.97 -1.32
C ALA A 56 11.76 17.93 -0.77
N MET A 57 12.21 17.73 0.48
CA MET A 57 13.32 18.50 1.06
C MET A 57 14.61 18.33 0.27
N THR A 58 14.94 17.10 -0.12
CA THR A 58 16.11 16.78 -0.94
C THR A 58 16.08 17.53 -2.25
N CYS A 59 14.94 17.50 -2.96
CA CYS A 59 14.77 18.23 -4.21
C CYS A 59 14.91 19.75 -4.00
N LEU A 60 14.34 20.32 -2.93
CA LEU A 60 14.49 21.74 -2.62
C LEU A 60 15.95 22.15 -2.41
N PHE A 61 16.73 21.33 -1.70
CA PHE A 61 18.16 21.59 -1.53
C PHE A 61 18.90 21.55 -2.87
N PHE A 62 18.61 20.58 -3.73
CA PHE A 62 19.23 20.47 -5.04
C PHE A 62 18.85 21.63 -5.97
N GLU A 63 17.60 22.07 -5.99
CA GLU A 63 17.19 23.23 -6.79
C GLU A 63 17.85 24.51 -6.30
N TYR A 64 17.96 24.69 -4.98
CA TYR A 64 18.67 25.83 -4.42
C TYR A 64 20.16 25.79 -4.80
N LEU A 65 20.80 24.62 -4.72
CA LEU A 65 22.18 24.44 -5.16
C LEU A 65 22.36 24.72 -6.64
N ASP A 66 21.48 24.24 -7.51
CA ASP A 66 21.54 24.45 -8.96
C ASP A 66 21.37 25.93 -9.31
N TYR A 67 20.45 26.63 -8.62
CA TYR A 67 20.27 28.08 -8.76
C TYR A 67 21.53 28.87 -8.39
N HIS A 68 22.16 28.52 -7.26
CA HIS A 68 23.36 29.21 -6.79
C HIS A 68 24.65 28.80 -7.51
N ALA A 69 24.77 27.55 -7.96
CA ALA A 69 25.90 27.06 -8.74
C ALA A 69 25.97 27.74 -10.11
N ASN A 70 24.83 27.98 -10.76
CA ASN A 70 24.79 28.73 -12.02
C ASN A 70 25.15 30.22 -11.84
N PHE A 71 24.95 30.77 -10.65
CA PHE A 71 25.33 32.16 -10.34
C PHE A 71 26.82 32.30 -9.99
N LEU A 72 27.49 31.19 -9.65
CA LEU A 72 28.84 31.15 -9.14
C LEU A 72 29.68 30.15 -9.95
N TYR A 73 30.28 30.62 -11.05
CA TYR A 73 31.61 30.14 -11.47
C TYR A 73 32.70 30.48 -10.43
N MET A 74 32.32 30.90 -9.21
CA MET A 74 33.25 31.09 -8.12
C MET A 74 33.73 29.74 -7.65
N GLU A 75 35.05 29.63 -7.51
CA GLU A 75 35.74 28.52 -6.89
C GLU A 75 34.96 28.01 -5.67
N TYR A 76 34.73 26.70 -5.64
CA TYR A 76 33.99 25.89 -4.64
C TYR A 76 34.57 25.96 -3.21
N THR A 77 35.18 27.07 -2.82
CA THR A 77 35.78 27.30 -1.50
C THR A 77 34.76 27.81 -0.48
N GLU A 78 33.55 28.22 -0.90
CA GLU A 78 32.55 28.66 0.06
C GLU A 78 31.89 27.48 0.80
N PRO A 79 31.71 27.60 2.13
CA PRO A 79 31.18 26.51 2.96
C PRO A 79 29.68 26.22 2.72
N ILE A 80 28.93 27.16 2.15
CA ILE A 80 27.47 27.09 2.05
C ILE A 80 27.00 25.99 1.08
N PRO A 81 27.47 25.90 -0.18
CA PRO A 81 27.10 24.81 -1.09
C PRO A 81 27.41 23.42 -0.53
N THR A 82 28.55 23.26 0.15
CA THR A 82 28.93 21.99 0.78
C THR A 82 27.95 21.58 1.87
N ILE A 83 27.53 22.52 2.73
CA ILE A 83 26.57 22.25 3.80
C ILE A 83 25.21 21.85 3.23
N LEU A 84 24.71 22.58 2.23
CA LEU A 84 23.42 22.31 1.60
C LEU A 84 23.40 20.97 0.87
N TYR A 85 24.49 20.63 0.19
CA TYR A 85 24.61 19.34 -0.50
C TYR A 85 24.63 18.17 0.48
N LYS A 86 25.39 18.29 1.59
CA LYS A 86 25.35 17.32 2.69
C LYS A 86 23.96 17.22 3.33
N GLY A 87 23.27 18.35 3.47
CA GLY A 87 21.88 18.42 3.95
C GLY A 87 20.90 17.68 3.03
N ALA A 88 21.04 17.84 1.71
CA ALA A 88 20.24 17.12 0.71
C ALA A 88 20.41 15.61 0.84
N ILE A 89 21.65 15.15 0.96
CA ILE A 89 21.97 13.73 1.09
C ILE A 89 21.43 13.17 2.40
N LEU A 90 21.64 13.87 3.51
CA LEU A 90 21.13 13.46 4.81
C LEU A 90 19.60 13.34 4.79
N ALA A 91 18.91 14.33 4.22
CA ALA A 91 17.46 14.29 4.08
C ALA A 91 17.03 13.05 3.29
N ALA A 92 17.63 12.82 2.12
CA ALA A 92 17.30 11.71 1.26
C ALA A 92 17.49 10.35 1.97
N TYR A 93 18.61 10.16 2.67
CA TYR A 93 18.87 8.94 3.44
C TYR A 93 17.93 8.78 4.64
N CYS A 94 17.56 9.87 5.33
CA CYS A 94 16.57 9.80 6.41
C CYS A 94 15.20 9.35 5.89
N GLY A 95 14.76 9.88 4.73
CA GLY A 95 13.54 9.42 4.06
C GLY A 95 13.60 7.94 3.71
N MET A 96 14.74 7.50 3.18
CA MET A 96 15.00 6.11 2.81
C MET A 96 14.98 5.16 4.00
N ILE A 97 15.75 5.46 5.05
CA ILE A 97 15.80 4.66 6.28
C ILE A 97 14.41 4.56 6.90
N GLY A 98 13.64 5.66 6.91
CA GLY A 98 12.24 5.66 7.33
C GLY A 98 11.41 4.66 6.54
N LEU A 99 11.42 4.75 5.21
CA LEU A 99 10.67 3.83 4.34
C LEU A 99 11.05 2.37 4.56
N VAL A 100 12.36 2.08 4.57
CA VAL A 100 12.93 0.75 4.78
C VAL A 100 12.49 0.18 6.12
N PHE A 101 12.64 0.96 7.19
CA PHE A 101 12.31 0.55 8.56
C PHE A 101 10.84 0.16 8.71
N PHE A 102 9.93 1.01 8.23
CA PHE A 102 8.50 0.72 8.31
C PHE A 102 8.11 -0.46 7.42
N THR A 103 8.75 -0.62 6.26
CA THR A 103 8.50 -1.75 5.37
C THR A 103 8.97 -3.07 6.00
N GLU A 104 10.17 -3.11 6.58
CA GLU A 104 10.68 -4.29 7.27
C GLU A 104 9.84 -4.66 8.49
N ARG A 105 9.32 -3.66 9.21
CA ARG A 105 8.39 -3.90 10.33
C ARG A 105 7.12 -4.61 9.86
N ILE A 106 6.60 -4.29 8.67
CA ILE A 106 5.43 -4.97 8.08
C ILE A 106 5.80 -6.39 7.62
N LEU A 107 7.00 -6.58 7.07
CA LEU A 107 7.46 -7.90 6.61
C LEU A 107 7.71 -8.87 7.77
N GLY A 108 8.14 -8.36 8.95
CA GLY A 108 8.33 -9.11 10.19
C GLY A 108 9.48 -10.13 10.19
N LYS A 109 9.86 -10.67 9.03
CA LYS A 109 10.84 -11.76 8.89
C LYS A 109 12.29 -11.30 8.72
N THR A 110 12.53 -10.05 8.36
CA THR A 110 13.88 -9.58 7.96
C THR A 110 14.74 -9.15 9.14
N LYS A 111 14.19 -9.08 10.36
CA LYS A 111 14.89 -8.63 11.59
C LYS A 111 15.63 -7.29 11.41
N PHE A 112 15.06 -6.37 10.63
CA PHE A 112 15.63 -5.05 10.34
C PHE A 112 17.00 -5.05 9.64
N ALA A 113 17.37 -6.16 8.98
CA ALA A 113 18.66 -6.27 8.29
C ALA A 113 18.86 -5.19 7.22
N PHE A 114 17.80 -4.81 6.49
CA PHE A 114 17.90 -3.78 5.46
C PHE A 114 18.03 -2.37 6.05
N THR A 115 17.37 -2.10 7.18
CA THR A 115 17.47 -0.84 7.91
C THR A 115 18.90 -0.66 8.42
N ILE A 116 19.47 -1.71 9.01
CA ILE A 116 20.87 -1.72 9.48
C ILE A 116 21.83 -1.49 8.31
N PHE A 117 21.59 -2.15 7.17
CA PHE A 117 22.39 -1.92 5.95
C PHE A 117 22.32 -0.47 5.47
N ASN A 118 21.12 0.14 5.42
CA ASN A 118 20.95 1.54 5.00
C ASN A 118 21.58 2.53 6.00
N LEU A 119 21.51 2.24 7.31
CA LEU A 119 22.23 3.00 8.33
C LEU A 119 23.74 2.90 8.16
N GLY A 120 24.24 1.70 7.83
CA GLY A 120 25.63 1.47 7.47
C GLY A 120 26.06 2.30 6.25
N ALA A 121 25.26 2.27 5.18
CA ALA A 121 25.49 3.08 3.98
C ALA A 121 25.48 4.59 4.25
N LEU A 122 24.53 5.07 5.06
CA LEU A 122 24.49 6.47 5.51
C LEU A 122 25.75 6.83 6.32
N SER A 123 26.16 5.97 7.26
CA SER A 123 27.36 6.23 8.07
C SER A 123 28.62 6.25 7.19
N TYR A 124 28.75 5.31 6.25
CA TYR A 124 29.83 5.29 5.28
C TYR A 124 29.85 6.58 4.45
N GLY A 125 28.67 7.02 3.99
CA GLY A 125 28.49 8.32 3.38
C GLY A 125 29.03 9.44 4.29
N ILE A 126 28.50 9.61 5.50
CA ILE A 126 28.90 10.74 6.35
C ILE A 126 30.41 10.75 6.66
N PHE A 127 31.05 9.59 6.87
CA PHE A 127 32.44 9.50 7.32
C PHE A 127 33.48 9.50 6.20
N PHE A 128 33.23 8.84 5.07
CA PHE A 128 34.24 8.67 4.00
C PHE A 128 34.14 9.72 2.90
N LEU A 129 33.13 10.60 2.96
CA LEU A 129 32.86 11.60 1.94
C LEU A 129 33.61 12.93 2.18
N TYR A 130 34.94 12.87 2.19
CA TYR A 130 35.80 14.08 2.20
C TYR A 130 36.05 14.62 0.76
N GLU A 131 35.96 13.76 -0.27
CA GLU A 131 36.22 14.12 -1.67
C GLU A 131 34.93 14.16 -2.49
N GLN A 132 34.67 15.29 -3.16
CA GLN A 132 33.36 15.69 -3.69
C GLN A 132 32.93 14.93 -4.95
N ALA A 133 33.88 14.39 -5.73
CA ALA A 133 33.61 13.68 -6.98
C ALA A 133 32.99 12.29 -6.76
N ASP A 134 33.49 11.54 -5.78
CA ASP A 134 32.95 10.23 -5.41
C ASP A 134 31.54 10.34 -4.79
N LEU A 135 31.24 11.50 -4.20
CA LEU A 135 29.99 11.85 -3.54
C LEU A 135 28.81 11.90 -4.50
N GLN A 136 29.01 12.52 -5.67
CA GLN A 136 27.98 12.63 -6.70
C GLN A 136 27.67 11.25 -7.24
N LEU A 137 28.70 10.50 -7.65
CA LEU A 137 28.54 9.16 -8.20
C LEU A 137 27.85 8.21 -7.22
N LEU A 138 28.30 8.20 -5.96
CA LEU A 138 27.71 7.38 -4.92
C LEU A 138 26.24 7.75 -4.70
N THR A 139 25.90 9.03 -4.58
CA THR A 139 24.51 9.47 -4.36
C THR A 139 23.59 9.09 -5.53
N TYR A 140 24.06 9.26 -6.77
CA TYR A 140 23.28 8.90 -7.96
C TYR A 140 23.01 7.41 -8.08
N TYR A 141 23.96 6.54 -7.71
CA TYR A 141 23.79 5.08 -7.81
C TYR A 141 23.13 4.47 -6.58
N THR A 142 23.43 4.98 -5.37
CA THR A 142 22.94 4.39 -4.12
C THR A 142 21.52 4.78 -3.74
N MET A 143 20.97 5.85 -4.30
CA MET A 143 19.57 6.24 -4.06
C MET A 143 18.55 5.34 -4.79
N PRO A 144 18.60 5.16 -6.12
CA PRO A 144 17.55 4.45 -6.85
C PRO A 144 17.58 2.93 -6.63
N ILE A 145 18.76 2.33 -6.42
CA ILE A 145 18.90 0.87 -6.35
C ILE A 145 18.20 0.26 -5.11
N PRO A 146 18.42 0.77 -3.88
CA PRO A 146 17.71 0.28 -2.70
C PRO A 146 16.22 0.63 -2.73
N ILE A 147 15.84 1.80 -3.27
CA ILE A 147 14.42 2.16 -3.49
C ILE A 147 13.77 1.11 -4.37
N LEU A 148 14.35 0.87 -5.55
CA LEU A 148 13.82 -0.09 -6.51
C LEU A 148 13.76 -1.49 -5.92
N PHE A 149 14.80 -1.95 -5.26
CA PHE A 149 14.82 -3.29 -4.66
C PHE A 149 13.78 -3.46 -3.55
N LEU A 150 13.60 -2.45 -2.70
CA LEU A 150 12.70 -2.54 -1.56
C LEU A 150 11.24 -2.31 -1.97
N VAL A 151 10.99 -1.36 -2.88
CA VAL A 151 9.70 -1.20 -3.53
C VAL A 151 9.33 -2.47 -4.29
N PHE A 152 10.28 -3.09 -5.00
CA PHE A 152 10.05 -4.33 -5.73
C PHE A 152 9.70 -5.48 -4.79
N THR A 153 10.50 -5.72 -3.76
CA THR A 153 10.22 -6.79 -2.78
C THR A 153 8.92 -6.56 -2.03
N TRP A 154 8.64 -5.33 -1.59
CA TRP A 154 7.40 -5.01 -0.90
C TRP A 154 6.18 -5.14 -1.81
N ALA A 155 6.18 -4.49 -2.97
CA ALA A 155 5.08 -4.54 -3.90
C ALA A 155 4.84 -5.97 -4.42
N PHE A 156 5.90 -6.73 -4.69
CA PHE A 156 5.78 -8.13 -5.10
C PHE A 156 5.11 -8.97 -4.00
N ILE A 157 5.52 -8.82 -2.74
CA ILE A 157 4.91 -9.53 -1.62
C ILE A 157 3.44 -9.13 -1.44
N LEU A 158 3.11 -7.84 -1.56
CA LEU A 158 1.73 -7.39 -1.44
C LEU A 158 0.85 -7.86 -2.60
N ILE A 159 1.36 -7.83 -3.83
CA ILE A 159 0.63 -8.29 -5.03
C ILE A 159 0.35 -9.79 -4.93
N ILE A 160 1.28 -10.59 -4.40
CA ILE A 160 1.08 -12.03 -4.21
C ILE A 160 0.06 -12.30 -3.10
N LYS A 161 0.10 -11.54 -2.01
CA LYS A 161 -0.78 -11.75 -0.85
C LYS A 161 -2.19 -11.19 -1.03
N THR A 162 -2.40 -10.29 -1.99
CA THR A 162 -3.71 -9.66 -2.22
C THR A 162 -4.43 -10.30 -3.40
N LYS A 163 -5.76 -10.33 -3.34
CA LYS A 163 -6.63 -10.79 -4.44
C LYS A 163 -7.57 -9.66 -4.87
N GLY A 164 -8.21 -9.83 -6.03
CA GLY A 164 -9.27 -8.94 -6.52
C GLY A 164 -8.83 -7.50 -6.78
N GLU A 165 -9.69 -6.55 -6.42
CA GLU A 165 -9.52 -5.12 -6.73
C GLU A 165 -8.27 -4.51 -6.05
N ILE A 166 -7.95 -4.98 -4.84
CA ILE A 166 -6.77 -4.53 -4.08
C ILE A 166 -5.49 -4.87 -4.84
N ARG A 167 -5.40 -6.08 -5.40
CA ARG A 167 -4.24 -6.50 -6.21
C ARG A 167 -4.08 -5.62 -7.45
N ARG A 168 -5.19 -5.28 -8.12
CA ARG A 168 -5.18 -4.39 -9.29
C ARG A 168 -4.68 -3.00 -8.91
N LYS A 169 -5.23 -2.41 -7.84
CA LYS A 169 -4.79 -1.10 -7.31
C LYS A 169 -3.31 -1.11 -6.93
N MET A 170 -2.85 -2.14 -6.19
CA MET A 170 -1.44 -2.30 -5.85
C MET A 170 -0.54 -2.47 -7.08
N GLY A 171 -1.00 -3.20 -8.11
CA GLY A 171 -0.31 -3.31 -9.39
C GLY A 171 -0.11 -1.96 -10.07
N VAL A 172 -1.13 -1.07 -10.05
CA VAL A 172 -1.02 0.30 -10.59
C VAL A 172 -0.06 1.15 -9.76
N ALA A 173 -0.14 1.10 -8.42
CA ALA A 173 0.83 1.79 -7.56
C ALA A 173 2.27 1.34 -7.86
N PHE A 174 2.47 0.05 -8.03
CA PHE A 174 3.78 -0.52 -8.35
C PHE A 174 4.29 -0.09 -9.72
N ALA A 175 3.44 -0.17 -10.76
CA ALA A 175 3.79 0.33 -12.09
C ALA A 175 4.11 1.83 -12.05
N SER A 176 3.41 2.61 -11.22
CA SER A 176 3.67 4.04 -11.02
C SER A 176 5.03 4.29 -10.36
N LEU A 177 5.42 3.47 -9.37
CA LEU A 177 6.75 3.56 -8.75
C LEU A 177 7.88 3.16 -9.71
N ILE A 178 7.68 2.15 -10.55
CA ILE A 178 8.62 1.78 -11.61
C ILE A 178 8.75 2.92 -12.61
N GLY A 179 7.62 3.46 -13.08
CA GLY A 179 7.58 4.60 -14.00
C GLY A 179 8.33 5.80 -13.44
N PHE A 180 8.04 6.16 -12.19
CA PHE A 180 8.73 7.25 -11.49
C PHE A 180 10.24 7.01 -11.42
N SER A 181 10.67 5.81 -11.03
CA SER A 181 12.09 5.48 -10.92
C SER A 181 12.79 5.49 -12.28
N PHE A 182 12.14 4.97 -13.32
CA PHE A 182 12.65 4.98 -14.69
C PHE A 182 12.84 6.41 -15.21
N PHE A 183 11.81 7.25 -15.07
CA PHE A 183 11.89 8.64 -15.50
C PHE A 183 12.86 9.45 -14.64
N TYR A 184 13.01 9.14 -13.36
CA TYR A 184 14.05 9.74 -12.52
C TYR A 184 15.45 9.37 -13.04
N ILE A 185 15.71 8.10 -13.36
CA ILE A 185 17.00 7.65 -13.92
C ILE A 185 17.29 8.35 -15.26
N LEU A 186 16.27 8.54 -16.11
CA LEU A 186 16.42 9.29 -17.35
C LEU A 186 16.79 10.78 -17.15
N SER A 187 16.49 11.35 -15.99
CA SER A 187 16.83 12.74 -15.67
C SER A 187 18.28 12.93 -15.21
N ILE A 188 18.98 11.83 -14.88
CA ILE A 188 20.40 11.86 -14.50
C ILE A 188 21.24 12.28 -15.70
N ASP A 189 22.11 13.27 -15.52
CA ASP A 189 22.93 13.86 -16.60
C ASP A 189 23.68 12.81 -17.41
N LEU A 190 24.39 11.90 -16.73
CA LEU A 190 25.13 10.82 -17.39
C LEU A 190 24.24 9.98 -18.31
N VAL A 191 23.05 9.58 -17.85
CA VAL A 191 22.13 8.74 -18.63
C VAL A 191 21.53 9.55 -19.78
N LYS A 192 21.05 10.75 -19.47
CA LYS A 192 20.45 11.69 -20.41
C LYS A 192 21.37 11.98 -21.60
N TYR A 193 22.62 12.38 -21.35
CA TYR A 193 23.54 12.75 -22.43
C TYR A 193 23.93 11.54 -23.30
N ASN A 194 24.11 10.36 -22.71
CA ASN A 194 24.38 9.14 -23.47
C ASN A 194 23.20 8.74 -24.37
N ILE A 195 21.97 8.78 -23.85
CA ILE A 195 20.77 8.45 -24.63
C ILE A 195 20.52 9.51 -25.72
N ALA A 196 20.69 10.80 -25.40
CA ALA A 196 20.58 11.90 -26.36
C ALA A 196 21.55 11.72 -27.52
N GLY A 197 22.82 11.42 -27.22
CA GLY A 197 23.84 11.17 -28.24
C GLY A 197 23.53 9.94 -29.09
N TRP A 198 23.04 8.86 -28.49
CA TRP A 198 22.67 7.63 -29.21
C TRP A 198 21.47 7.83 -30.14
N LEU A 199 20.47 8.60 -29.72
CA LEU A 199 19.26 8.86 -30.51
C LEU A 199 19.38 10.06 -31.46
N GLY A 200 20.43 10.87 -31.34
CA GLY A 200 20.59 12.11 -32.12
C GLY A 200 19.55 13.18 -31.78
N ILE A 201 19.05 13.21 -30.54
CA ILE A 201 18.06 14.18 -30.05
C ILE A 201 18.67 15.12 -29.02
N GLU A 202 18.07 16.30 -28.84
CA GLU A 202 18.51 17.25 -27.82
C GLU A 202 18.28 16.72 -26.39
N ALA A 203 19.28 16.86 -25.52
CA ALA A 203 19.18 16.46 -24.12
C ALA A 203 18.08 17.22 -23.34
N SER A 204 17.77 18.45 -23.75
CA SER A 204 16.67 19.28 -23.22
C SER A 204 15.30 18.60 -23.38
N LEU A 205 15.08 17.91 -24.51
CA LEU A 205 13.85 17.18 -24.79
C LEU A 205 13.71 15.95 -23.88
N ILE A 206 14.80 15.17 -23.72
CA ILE A 206 14.82 14.02 -22.79
C ILE A 206 14.52 14.48 -21.37
N THR A 207 15.11 15.61 -20.96
CA THR A 207 14.86 16.23 -19.65
C THR A 207 13.36 16.53 -19.46
N SER A 208 12.73 17.16 -20.45
CA SER A 208 11.31 17.49 -20.40
C SER A 208 10.43 16.24 -20.31
N ILE A 209 10.73 15.22 -21.13
CA ILE A 209 10.03 13.92 -21.11
C ILE A 209 10.18 13.25 -19.73
N SER A 210 11.37 13.30 -19.14
CA SER A 210 11.65 12.71 -17.83
C SER A 210 10.84 13.37 -16.71
N TYR A 211 10.72 14.70 -16.70
CA TYR A 211 9.93 15.39 -15.68
C TYR A 211 8.43 15.17 -15.85
N VAL A 212 7.92 15.24 -17.09
CA VAL A 212 6.50 14.95 -17.35
C VAL A 212 6.15 13.52 -16.97
N GLY A 213 6.99 12.55 -17.36
CA GLY A 213 6.80 11.14 -17.00
C GLY A 213 6.85 10.89 -15.50
N SER A 214 7.77 11.55 -14.78
CA SER A 214 7.85 11.51 -13.32
C SER A 214 6.60 12.08 -12.67
N LEU A 215 6.10 13.22 -13.15
CA LEU A 215 4.90 13.87 -12.65
C LEU A 215 3.66 12.99 -12.85
N VAL A 216 3.46 12.44 -14.06
CA VAL A 216 2.35 11.52 -14.35
C VAL A 216 2.40 10.30 -13.43
N SER A 217 3.60 9.73 -13.23
CA SER A 217 3.81 8.59 -12.34
C SER A 217 3.46 8.92 -10.89
N LEU A 218 3.85 10.10 -10.40
CA LEU A 218 3.49 10.56 -9.05
C LEU A 218 1.99 10.83 -8.89
N LEU A 219 1.34 11.41 -9.89
CA LEU A 219 -0.10 11.65 -9.86
C LEU A 219 -0.89 10.34 -9.83
N LEU A 220 -0.51 9.36 -10.65
CA LEU A 220 -1.10 8.01 -10.63
C LEU A 220 -0.89 7.33 -9.27
N LEU A 221 0.32 7.46 -8.70
CA LEU A 221 0.63 6.94 -7.38
C LEU A 221 -0.24 7.58 -6.30
N GLY A 222 -0.35 8.91 -6.31
CA GLY A 222 -1.21 9.67 -5.41
C GLY A 222 -2.68 9.28 -5.54
N PHE A 223 -3.18 9.11 -6.76
CA PHE A 223 -4.55 8.65 -7.03
C PHE A 223 -4.82 7.26 -6.46
N VAL A 224 -3.92 6.30 -6.68
CA VAL A 224 -4.06 4.95 -6.13
C VAL A 224 -4.06 4.99 -4.60
N PHE A 225 -3.15 5.74 -3.98
CA PHE A 225 -3.13 5.85 -2.52
C PHE A 225 -4.34 6.56 -1.95
N LEU A 226 -4.91 7.54 -2.65
CA LEU A 226 -6.19 8.16 -2.27
C LEU A 226 -7.32 7.14 -2.27
N SER A 227 -7.34 6.23 -3.26
CA SER A 227 -8.37 5.18 -3.39
C SER A 227 -8.33 4.10 -2.31
N PHE A 228 -7.25 3.99 -1.52
CA PHE A 228 -7.19 3.07 -0.38
C PHE A 228 -7.83 3.71 0.85
N GLU A 229 -8.92 3.14 1.34
CA GLU A 229 -9.53 3.58 2.60
C GLU A 229 -8.61 3.26 3.79
N THR A 230 -8.11 2.02 3.91
CA THR A 230 -7.06 1.66 4.88
C THR A 230 -6.27 0.41 4.50
N PHE A 231 -5.04 0.28 5.02
CA PHE A 231 -4.24 -0.96 4.97
C PHE A 231 -4.76 -2.06 5.92
N THR A 232 -5.93 -1.89 6.56
CA THR A 232 -6.51 -2.92 7.44
C THR A 232 -6.87 -4.19 6.68
N GLU A 233 -7.10 -4.06 5.37
CA GLU A 233 -7.21 -5.17 4.42
C GLU A 233 -6.00 -6.13 4.42
N PHE A 234 -4.84 -5.76 4.97
CA PHE A 234 -3.67 -6.64 5.08
C PHE A 234 -3.65 -7.48 6.36
N ALA A 235 -4.29 -6.98 7.42
CA ALA A 235 -4.42 -7.66 8.72
C ALA A 235 -5.81 -8.29 8.88
N TRP A 236 -6.49 -8.57 7.77
CA TRP A 236 -7.86 -9.08 7.76
C TRP A 236 -8.04 -10.38 8.56
N LYS A 237 -7.01 -11.22 8.64
CA LYS A 237 -7.06 -12.49 9.39
C LYS A 237 -7.28 -12.28 10.89
N ASP A 238 -6.61 -11.29 11.47
CA ASP A 238 -6.62 -11.05 12.93
C ASP A 238 -7.95 -10.46 13.43
N LYS A 239 -8.76 -9.98 12.48
CA LYS A 239 -10.02 -9.28 12.71
C LYS A 239 -11.24 -10.18 12.55
N MET A 240 -11.07 -11.42 12.11
CA MET A 240 -12.15 -12.40 12.06
C MET A 240 -12.38 -13.01 13.43
N ARG A 241 -13.62 -13.37 13.72
CA ARG A 241 -14.02 -13.99 14.97
C ARG A 241 -14.56 -15.38 14.70
N GLU A 242 -15.66 -15.44 13.98
CA GLU A 242 -16.41 -16.67 13.77
C GLU A 242 -17.04 -16.65 12.38
N ILE A 243 -17.19 -17.83 11.78
CA ILE A 243 -17.96 -18.02 10.57
C ILE A 243 -18.99 -19.13 10.81
N PHE A 244 -20.20 -18.86 10.38
CA PHE A 244 -21.33 -19.78 10.45
C PHE A 244 -21.81 -20.08 9.04
N ILE A 245 -22.17 -21.33 8.80
CA ILE A 245 -22.92 -21.74 7.62
C ILE A 245 -24.31 -22.12 8.12
N ILE A 246 -25.32 -21.47 7.59
CA ILE A 246 -26.71 -21.57 8.05
C ILE A 246 -27.55 -22.05 6.88
N TYR A 247 -28.38 -23.06 7.10
CA TYR A 247 -29.35 -23.50 6.10
C TYR A 247 -30.48 -22.49 5.95
N GLN A 248 -31.25 -22.53 4.86
CA GLN A 248 -32.34 -21.58 4.61
C GLN A 248 -33.36 -21.45 5.76
N ASN A 249 -33.55 -22.51 6.55
CA ASN A 249 -34.47 -22.52 7.69
C ASN A 249 -33.85 -22.01 9.01
N GLY A 250 -32.62 -21.49 8.98
CA GLY A 250 -31.94 -20.92 10.15
C GLY A 250 -31.13 -21.91 10.99
N ILE A 251 -31.08 -23.19 10.62
CA ILE A 251 -30.28 -24.20 11.34
C ILE A 251 -28.79 -24.03 10.99
N SER A 252 -27.91 -24.08 12.00
CA SER A 252 -26.47 -24.08 11.79
C SER A 252 -26.01 -25.41 11.18
N LEU A 253 -25.46 -25.35 9.97
CA LEU A 253 -24.83 -26.50 9.31
C LEU A 253 -23.38 -26.67 9.75
N PHE A 254 -22.68 -25.55 9.99
CA PHE A 254 -21.29 -25.58 10.40
C PHE A 254 -20.89 -24.29 11.13
N HIS A 255 -19.97 -24.43 12.08
CA HIS A 255 -19.37 -23.31 12.81
C HIS A 255 -17.85 -23.48 12.86
N TYR A 256 -17.14 -22.39 12.58
CA TYR A 256 -15.69 -22.31 12.72
C TYR A 256 -15.30 -21.03 13.45
N SER A 257 -14.52 -21.18 14.53
CA SER A 257 -13.95 -20.04 15.26
C SER A 257 -12.50 -19.83 14.86
N PHE A 258 -12.16 -18.57 14.55
CA PHE A 258 -10.80 -18.13 14.29
C PHE A 258 -10.02 -17.80 15.58
N ILE A 259 -10.68 -17.83 16.75
CA ILE A 259 -10.05 -17.56 18.05
C ILE A 259 -10.03 -18.85 18.87
N GLU A 260 -8.86 -19.24 19.38
CA GLU A 260 -8.63 -20.45 20.21
C GLU A 260 -9.46 -20.51 21.52
N LYS A 261 -10.22 -19.47 21.87
CA LYS A 261 -10.96 -19.34 23.14
C LYS A 261 -12.48 -19.23 23.01
N ALA A 262 -13.06 -19.32 21.83
CA ALA A 262 -14.52 -19.35 21.71
C ALA A 262 -15.04 -20.75 22.07
N SER A 263 -15.85 -20.86 23.12
CA SER A 263 -16.60 -22.08 23.43
C SER A 263 -17.64 -22.32 22.33
N SER A 264 -17.72 -23.52 21.77
CA SER A 264 -18.75 -23.89 20.79
C SER A 264 -20.17 -23.93 21.36
N ASP A 265 -20.29 -23.89 22.69
CA ASP A 265 -21.56 -23.88 23.41
C ASP A 265 -22.28 -22.55 23.18
N GLY A 266 -23.17 -22.53 22.20
CA GLY A 266 -23.98 -21.37 21.85
C GLY A 266 -24.08 -21.05 20.36
N ALA A 267 -23.39 -21.79 19.48
CA ALA A 267 -23.47 -21.57 18.03
C ALA A 267 -24.92 -21.58 17.51
N ASP A 268 -25.71 -22.60 17.89
CA ASP A 268 -27.13 -22.69 17.50
C ASP A 268 -27.99 -21.54 18.05
N LEU A 269 -27.65 -21.02 19.23
CA LEU A 269 -28.34 -19.89 19.84
C LEU A 269 -28.01 -18.59 19.09
N ILE A 270 -26.75 -18.43 18.68
CA ILE A 270 -26.28 -17.29 17.90
C ILE A 270 -26.91 -17.33 16.50
N THR A 271 -26.89 -18.46 15.81
CA THR A 271 -27.47 -18.58 14.46
C THR A 271 -28.99 -18.42 14.46
N SER A 272 -29.70 -19.00 15.44
CA SER A 272 -31.15 -18.80 15.58
C SER A 272 -31.50 -17.35 15.91
N GLY A 273 -30.73 -16.71 16.79
CA GLY A 273 -30.87 -15.28 17.09
C GLY A 273 -30.62 -14.39 15.87
N LEU A 274 -29.57 -14.67 15.08
CA LEU A 274 -29.25 -13.92 13.86
C LEU A 274 -30.31 -14.08 12.77
N THR A 275 -30.81 -15.29 12.57
CA THR A 275 -31.92 -15.55 11.63
C THR A 275 -33.17 -14.79 12.07
N GLY A 276 -33.55 -14.86 13.35
CA GLY A 276 -34.70 -14.12 13.87
C GLY A 276 -34.57 -12.60 13.74
N VAL A 277 -33.39 -12.04 14.03
CA VAL A 277 -33.12 -10.59 13.83
C VAL A 277 -33.18 -10.21 12.37
N LYS A 278 -32.63 -11.04 11.47
CA LYS A 278 -32.70 -10.84 10.02
C LYS A 278 -34.16 -10.79 9.55
N ASP A 279 -34.96 -11.78 9.92
CA ASP A 279 -36.35 -11.90 9.47
C ASP A 279 -37.19 -10.71 9.96
N ILE A 280 -37.03 -10.31 11.23
CA ILE A 280 -37.67 -9.11 11.78
C ILE A 280 -37.25 -7.86 11.01
N LEU A 281 -35.96 -7.70 10.71
CA LEU A 281 -35.47 -6.53 9.97
C LEU A 281 -35.97 -6.49 8.53
N MET A 282 -36.05 -7.64 7.84
CA MET A 282 -36.59 -7.72 6.48
C MET A 282 -38.10 -7.42 6.47
N ASP A 283 -38.85 -7.98 7.42
CA ASP A 283 -40.29 -7.74 7.57
C ASP A 283 -40.58 -6.26 7.87
N MET A 284 -39.81 -5.64 8.78
CA MET A 284 -39.97 -4.23 9.14
C MET A 284 -39.62 -3.27 7.99
N MET A 285 -38.68 -3.64 7.12
CA MET A 285 -38.23 -2.80 6.02
C MET A 285 -39.02 -3.01 4.72
N GLU A 286 -39.98 -3.94 4.69
CA GLU A 286 -40.78 -4.31 3.51
C GLU A 286 -39.91 -4.49 2.24
N THR A 287 -38.72 -5.06 2.40
CA THR A 287 -37.75 -5.18 1.31
C THR A 287 -37.40 -6.64 1.03
N GLU A 288 -37.41 -6.99 -0.26
CA GLU A 288 -36.92 -8.28 -0.74
C GLU A 288 -35.39 -8.34 -0.79
N ASN A 289 -34.70 -7.21 -0.61
CA ASN A 289 -33.25 -7.17 -0.62
C ASN A 289 -32.68 -7.75 0.69
N PRO A 290 -31.86 -8.80 0.62
CA PRO A 290 -31.39 -9.45 1.83
C PRO A 290 -30.34 -8.59 2.54
N LEU A 291 -30.40 -8.59 3.88
CA LEU A 291 -29.47 -7.85 4.73
C LEU A 291 -28.03 -8.31 4.48
N LYS A 292 -27.17 -7.45 3.91
CA LYS A 292 -25.77 -7.82 3.63
C LYS A 292 -24.81 -7.60 4.80
N VAL A 293 -25.02 -6.54 5.58
CA VAL A 293 -24.12 -6.19 6.69
C VAL A 293 -24.94 -5.65 7.86
N PHE A 294 -24.69 -6.19 9.05
CA PHE A 294 -25.16 -5.64 10.31
C PHE A 294 -23.98 -5.05 11.09
N ASP A 295 -24.04 -3.74 11.35
CA ASP A 295 -22.99 -3.01 12.07
C ASP A 295 -23.40 -2.80 13.53
N HIS A 296 -22.70 -3.44 14.46
CA HIS A 296 -22.84 -3.21 15.89
C HIS A 296 -21.50 -2.77 16.51
N ARG A 297 -21.15 -1.48 16.36
CA ARG A 297 -19.99 -0.84 17.00
C ARG A 297 -18.69 -1.61 16.74
N ASP A 298 -18.29 -2.48 17.66
CA ASP A 298 -17.03 -3.21 17.65
C ASP A 298 -17.10 -4.52 16.84
N LEU A 299 -18.31 -4.97 16.48
CA LEU A 299 -18.54 -6.17 15.67
C LEU A 299 -19.39 -5.84 14.45
N LYS A 300 -19.01 -6.45 13.34
CA LYS A 300 -19.73 -6.46 12.07
C LYS A 300 -20.11 -7.90 11.77
N ILE A 301 -21.32 -8.07 11.23
CA ILE A 301 -21.83 -9.35 10.78
C ILE A 301 -22.10 -9.22 9.30
N ILE A 302 -21.37 -9.97 8.49
CA ILE A 302 -21.44 -9.93 7.04
C ILE A 302 -22.14 -11.20 6.57
N PHE A 303 -23.18 -11.04 5.77
CA PHE A 303 -23.98 -12.13 5.21
C PHE A 303 -23.69 -12.29 3.73
N GLU A 304 -23.39 -13.50 3.33
CA GLU A 304 -23.37 -13.93 1.93
C GLU A 304 -24.46 -14.98 1.73
N TYR A 305 -25.27 -14.82 0.68
CA TYR A 305 -26.43 -15.66 0.41
C TYR A 305 -26.16 -16.56 -0.79
N GLY A 306 -26.39 -17.85 -0.62
CA GLY A 306 -26.39 -18.85 -1.67
C GLY A 306 -27.80 -19.32 -1.98
N ASP A 307 -27.90 -20.32 -2.84
CA ASP A 307 -29.18 -20.88 -3.24
C ASP A 307 -29.83 -21.65 -2.09
N HIS A 308 -29.06 -22.39 -1.27
CA HIS A 308 -29.57 -23.24 -0.19
C HIS A 308 -28.98 -22.94 1.19
N SER A 309 -28.05 -21.98 1.26
CA SER A 309 -27.37 -21.65 2.50
C SER A 309 -27.07 -20.15 2.61
N THR A 310 -26.74 -19.72 3.81
CA THR A 310 -26.26 -18.37 4.12
C THR A 310 -25.00 -18.51 4.95
N ILE A 311 -23.92 -17.87 4.51
CA ILE A 311 -22.68 -17.82 5.26
C ILE A 311 -22.61 -16.49 5.97
N VAL A 312 -22.33 -16.55 7.27
CA VAL A 312 -22.27 -15.39 8.15
C VAL A 312 -20.88 -15.28 8.74
N LEU A 313 -20.19 -14.17 8.49
CA LEU A 313 -18.91 -13.84 9.11
C LEU A 313 -19.10 -12.79 10.20
N VAL A 314 -18.62 -13.10 11.40
CA VAL A 314 -18.49 -12.16 12.51
C VAL A 314 -17.05 -11.65 12.52
N CYS A 315 -16.86 -10.33 12.44
CA CYS A 315 -15.55 -9.69 12.38
C CYS A 315 -15.56 -8.30 13.03
N GLU A 316 -14.40 -7.74 13.34
CA GLU A 316 -14.31 -6.41 13.96
C GLU A 316 -14.50 -5.26 12.96
N GLU A 317 -14.14 -5.48 11.69
CA GLU A 317 -14.23 -4.48 10.63
C GLU A 317 -14.99 -5.03 9.43
N ASN A 318 -15.63 -4.17 8.63
CA ASN A 318 -16.25 -4.57 7.36
C ASN A 318 -15.25 -4.30 6.23
N LEU A 319 -14.46 -5.32 5.87
CA LEU A 319 -13.42 -5.23 4.84
C LEU A 319 -13.92 -5.81 3.51
N ASN A 320 -13.50 -5.23 2.39
CA ASN A 320 -13.89 -5.68 1.05
C ASN A 320 -13.36 -7.09 0.74
N ILE A 321 -12.22 -7.47 1.32
CA ILE A 321 -11.69 -8.83 1.18
C ILE A 321 -12.63 -9.89 1.76
N TYR A 322 -13.43 -9.55 2.79
CA TYR A 322 -14.38 -10.49 3.38
C TYR A 322 -15.50 -10.84 2.40
N HIS A 323 -16.12 -9.86 1.76
CA HIS A 323 -17.14 -10.09 0.72
C HIS A 323 -16.59 -10.98 -0.41
N SER A 324 -15.38 -10.68 -0.89
CA SER A 324 -14.76 -11.48 -1.96
C SER A 324 -14.47 -12.93 -1.54
N LYS A 325 -14.10 -13.15 -0.26
CA LYS A 325 -13.83 -14.49 0.28
C LYS A 325 -15.09 -15.25 0.62
N LEU A 326 -16.11 -14.58 1.15
CA LEU A 326 -17.40 -15.19 1.45
C LEU A 326 -18.10 -15.63 0.18
N ALA A 327 -18.09 -14.81 -0.88
CA ALA A 327 -18.62 -15.21 -2.18
C ALA A 327 -17.89 -16.43 -2.76
N LEU A 328 -16.56 -16.49 -2.62
CA LEU A 328 -15.79 -17.67 -3.04
C LEU A 328 -16.16 -18.91 -2.21
N LEU A 329 -16.18 -18.78 -0.88
CA LEU A 329 -16.55 -19.88 0.01
C LEU A 329 -17.99 -20.35 -0.23
N MET A 330 -18.93 -19.43 -0.48
CA MET A 330 -20.32 -19.74 -0.76
C MET A 330 -20.43 -20.61 -2.01
N ASN A 331 -19.77 -20.19 -3.10
CA ASN A 331 -19.76 -20.96 -4.34
C ASN A 331 -19.11 -22.33 -4.13
N ASP A 332 -17.95 -22.39 -3.48
CA ASP A 332 -17.24 -23.65 -3.21
C ASP A 332 -18.08 -24.59 -2.31
N PHE A 333 -18.83 -24.04 -1.35
CA PHE A 333 -19.69 -24.81 -0.44
C PHE A 333 -20.94 -25.37 -1.14
N GLU A 334 -21.68 -24.52 -1.86
CA GLU A 334 -22.88 -24.93 -2.62
C GLU A 334 -22.51 -25.94 -3.71
N GLU A 335 -21.39 -25.75 -4.42
CA GLU A 335 -20.91 -26.69 -5.43
C GLU A 335 -20.52 -28.04 -4.80
N TYR A 336 -19.81 -28.03 -3.67
CA TYR A 336 -19.37 -29.26 -3.00
C TYR A 336 -20.55 -30.06 -2.39
N PHE A 337 -21.58 -29.38 -1.90
CA PHE A 337 -22.74 -30.00 -1.23
C PHE A 337 -24.04 -29.95 -2.05
N GLN A 338 -23.96 -29.69 -3.38
CA GLN A 338 -25.12 -29.53 -4.27
C GLN A 338 -26.13 -30.68 -4.19
N ASP A 339 -25.66 -31.91 -3.96
CA ASP A 339 -26.53 -33.10 -3.89
C ASP A 339 -27.23 -33.23 -2.53
N ALA A 340 -26.61 -32.69 -1.47
CA ALA A 340 -27.07 -32.84 -0.10
C ALA A 340 -27.97 -31.69 0.36
N LEU A 341 -27.69 -30.46 -0.08
CA LEU A 341 -28.40 -29.26 0.37
C LEU A 341 -29.89 -29.24 0.02
N PRO A 342 -30.34 -29.52 -1.23
CA PRO A 342 -31.74 -29.33 -1.61
C PRO A 342 -32.73 -30.20 -0.84
N ASN A 343 -32.31 -31.40 -0.44
CA ASN A 343 -33.14 -32.39 0.24
C ASN A 343 -32.62 -32.72 1.65
N TRP A 344 -31.90 -31.79 2.27
CA TRP A 344 -31.28 -32.03 3.57
C TRP A 344 -32.35 -32.28 4.66
N THR A 345 -32.20 -33.37 5.41
CA THR A 345 -33.17 -33.83 6.42
C THR A 345 -32.76 -33.57 7.87
N GLY A 346 -31.64 -32.88 8.11
CA GLY A 346 -31.18 -32.52 9.46
C GLY A 346 -29.89 -33.18 9.92
N ASP A 347 -29.22 -34.01 9.09
CA ASP A 347 -27.92 -34.59 9.44
C ASP A 347 -26.78 -33.57 9.25
N ILE A 348 -26.36 -32.92 10.34
CA ILE A 348 -25.32 -31.88 10.34
C ILE A 348 -23.91 -32.47 10.10
N GLU A 349 -23.70 -33.74 10.45
CA GLU A 349 -22.38 -34.38 10.36
C GLU A 349 -21.85 -34.46 8.93
N LEU A 350 -22.77 -34.47 7.96
CA LEU A 350 -22.46 -34.42 6.54
C LEU A 350 -21.65 -33.19 6.13
N PHE A 351 -21.78 -32.07 6.85
CA PHE A 351 -21.10 -30.81 6.54
C PHE A 351 -19.74 -30.64 7.23
N ARG A 352 -19.24 -31.64 7.98
CA ARG A 352 -17.89 -31.60 8.57
C ARG A 352 -16.76 -31.27 7.57
N PRO A 353 -16.79 -31.71 6.30
CA PRO A 353 -15.77 -31.33 5.31
C PRO A 353 -15.68 -29.82 5.04
N ALA A 354 -16.71 -29.03 5.38
CA ALA A 354 -16.71 -27.58 5.23
C ALA A 354 -15.55 -26.88 5.96
N ARG A 355 -15.00 -27.51 7.02
CA ARG A 355 -13.77 -27.06 7.68
C ARG A 355 -12.65 -26.80 6.67
N LYS A 356 -12.45 -27.74 5.74
CA LYS A 356 -11.35 -27.66 4.77
C LYS A 356 -11.58 -26.53 3.77
N LEU A 357 -12.81 -26.33 3.32
CA LEU A 357 -13.17 -25.20 2.44
C LEU A 357 -12.88 -23.86 3.12
N ILE A 358 -13.25 -23.73 4.40
CA ILE A 358 -12.95 -22.53 5.19
C ILE A 358 -11.43 -22.33 5.31
N GLU A 359 -10.68 -23.39 5.63
CA GLU A 359 -9.23 -23.33 5.74
C GLU A 359 -8.57 -22.93 4.40
N ASP A 360 -9.00 -23.49 3.27
CA ASP A 360 -8.46 -23.17 1.94
C ASP A 360 -8.73 -21.72 1.52
N VAL A 361 -9.86 -21.14 1.96
CA VAL A 361 -10.24 -19.77 1.63
C VAL A 361 -9.64 -18.76 2.64
N PHE A 362 -9.59 -19.08 3.93
CA PHE A 362 -9.32 -18.11 5.00
C PHE A 362 -7.98 -18.31 5.73
N VAL A 363 -7.35 -19.48 5.66
CA VAL A 363 -6.06 -19.79 6.32
C VAL A 363 -4.93 -19.80 5.31
#